data_AF-A0A2N2BK95-F1
#
_entry.id   AF-A0A2N2BK95-F1
#
_cell.length_a   1.000
_cell.length_b   1.000
_cell.length_c   1.000
_cell.angle_alpha   90.00
_cell.angle_beta   90.00
_cell.angle_gamma   90.00
#
_symmetry.space_group_name_H-M   'P 1'
#
loop_
_entity.id
_entity.type
_entity.pdbx_description
1 polymer ?
#
loop_
_entity_poly.entity_id
_entity_poly.type
_entity_poly.pdbx_seq_one_letter_code
_entity_poly.pdbx_strand_id
1 'polypeptide(L)'
;MNQDYKMHIQKKIALVAHDNRKKDLMNWIQINREALSTHFLYATGTTGQIIAEKTGLPVRTFKSGPLGGDQQIGAKIIEGEIDFMIFFWDPLEAQPHDPDVKALLRIAVLYDVPIAMNYATADFVFSSDLMNKPYDRLVIDYTKRLKRHIEL
;
A
#
# COMPACT_ATOMS: atom_id res chain seq x y z
N MET A 1 15.28 3.60 -18.04
CA MET A 1 14.42 3.26 -16.89
C MET A 1 13.26 4.24 -16.90
N ASN A 2 12.03 3.78 -16.70
CA ASN A 2 10.86 4.65 -16.72
C ASN A 2 10.94 5.58 -15.50
N GLN A 3 10.95 6.91 -15.70
CA GLN A 3 11.09 7.87 -14.59
C GLN A 3 9.87 7.84 -13.64
N ASP A 4 8.75 7.27 -14.10
CA ASP A 4 7.45 7.26 -13.42
C ASP A 4 7.42 6.50 -12.07
N TYR A 5 8.41 5.66 -11.77
CA TYR A 5 8.39 4.78 -10.58
C TYR A 5 9.53 5.02 -9.59
N LYS A 6 10.23 6.14 -9.71
CA LYS A 6 11.27 6.55 -8.75
C LYS A 6 10.63 6.92 -7.41
N MET A 7 11.05 6.24 -6.34
CA MET A 7 10.64 6.56 -4.97
C MET A 7 11.55 7.66 -4.41
N HIS A 8 10.96 8.74 -3.92
CA HIS A 8 11.70 9.83 -3.25
C HIS A 8 11.98 9.49 -1.79
N ILE A 9 12.72 10.35 -1.07
CA ILE A 9 13.01 10.12 0.37
C ILE A 9 11.71 10.03 1.17
N GLN A 10 10.80 11.00 0.99
CA GLN A 10 9.45 10.95 1.56
C GLN A 10 8.59 10.00 0.74
N LYS A 11 8.18 8.88 1.36
CA LYS A 11 7.38 7.84 0.70
C LYS A 11 5.90 8.18 0.74
N LYS A 12 5.16 7.72 -0.26
CA LYS A 12 3.68 7.69 -0.28
C LYS A 12 3.21 6.33 0.20
N ILE A 13 2.72 6.24 1.44
CA ILE A 13 2.47 4.98 2.14
C ILE A 13 0.96 4.73 2.22
N ALA A 14 0.51 3.61 1.64
CA ALA A 14 -0.85 3.11 1.82
C ALA A 14 -0.94 2.24 3.09
N LEU A 15 -1.90 2.53 3.96
CA LEU A 15 -2.18 1.85 5.22
C LEU A 15 -3.60 1.23 5.16
N VAL A 16 -3.66 -0.10 5.14
CA VAL A 16 -4.91 -0.85 4.97
C VAL A 16 -4.97 -1.97 6.02
N ALA A 17 -6.15 -2.19 6.60
CA ALA A 17 -6.38 -3.34 7.48
C ALA A 17 -7.82 -3.83 7.41
N HIS A 18 -8.01 -5.15 7.41
CA HIS A 18 -9.32 -5.76 7.70
C HIS A 18 -9.72 -5.42 9.15
N ASP A 19 -11.02 -5.50 9.45
CA ASP A 19 -11.56 -5.04 10.73
C ASP A 19 -10.87 -5.68 11.95
N ASN A 20 -10.69 -7.00 11.94
CA ASN A 20 -10.01 -7.75 13.00
C ASN A 20 -8.50 -7.43 13.12
N ARG A 21 -7.92 -6.75 12.13
CA ARG A 21 -6.50 -6.39 12.09
C ARG A 21 -6.24 -4.90 12.31
N LYS A 22 -7.28 -4.07 12.40
CA LYS A 22 -7.14 -2.63 12.63
C LYS A 22 -6.43 -2.31 13.95
N LYS A 23 -6.66 -3.11 15.00
CA LYS A 23 -5.96 -2.95 16.28
C LYS A 23 -4.46 -3.18 16.15
N ASP A 24 -4.06 -4.22 15.42
CA ASP A 24 -2.65 -4.53 15.17
C ASP A 24 -1.98 -3.41 14.37
N LEU A 25 -2.64 -2.94 13.30
CA LEU A 25 -2.14 -1.83 12.49
C LEU A 25 -1.99 -0.56 13.34
N MET A 26 -2.96 -0.25 14.20
CA MET A 26 -2.88 0.91 15.08
C MET A 26 -1.74 0.82 16.08
N ASN A 27 -1.50 -0.34 16.68
CA ASN A 27 -0.37 -0.55 17.59
C ASN A 27 0.96 -0.32 16.84
N TRP A 28 1.08 -0.89 15.64
CA TRP A 28 2.27 -0.71 14.79
C TRP A 28 2.49 0.77 14.43
N ILE A 29 1.44 1.49 14.07
CA ILE A 29 1.50 2.92 13.74
C ILE A 29 1.92 3.75 14.96
N GLN A 30 1.42 3.46 16.16
CA GLN A 30 1.80 4.23 17.35
C GLN A 30 3.29 4.08 17.67
N ILE A 31 3.84 2.87 17.52
CA ILE A 31 5.27 2.61 17.71
C ILE A 31 6.10 3.35 16.66
N ASN A 32 5.64 3.37 15.41
CA ASN A 32 6.35 3.96 14.26
C ASN A 32 5.93 5.41 13.95
N ARG A 33 5.19 6.06 14.86
CA ARG A 33 4.50 7.33 14.60
C ARG A 33 5.43 8.44 14.12
N GLU A 34 6.58 8.57 14.76
CA GLU A 34 7.56 9.61 14.43
C GLU A 34 8.11 9.42 13.02
N ALA A 35 8.55 8.21 12.66
CA ALA A 35 9.02 7.92 11.31
C ALA A 35 7.91 8.10 10.26
N LEU A 36 6.68 7.62 10.54
CA LEU A 36 5.53 7.79 9.64
C LEU A 36 5.18 9.26 9.40
N SER A 37 5.42 10.15 10.38
CA SER A 37 5.14 11.59 10.24
C SER A 37 6.01 12.28 9.18
N THR A 38 7.10 11.64 8.75
CA THR A 38 7.98 12.17 7.69
C THR A 38 7.52 11.80 6.27
N HIS A 39 6.44 11.01 6.16
CA HIS A 39 5.94 10.43 4.92
C HIS A 39 4.50 10.89 4.63
N PHE A 40 4.05 10.70 3.38
CA PHE A 40 2.66 10.97 2.99
C PHE A 40 1.82 9.72 3.22
N LEU A 41 0.81 9.81 4.08
CA LEU A 41 0.00 8.66 4.48
C LEU A 41 -1.35 8.65 3.75
N TYR A 42 -1.72 7.48 3.27
CA TYR A 42 -2.97 7.19 2.59
C TYR A 42 -3.63 6.00 3.27
N ALA A 43 -4.95 5.99 3.40
CA ALA A 43 -5.66 4.86 3.99
C ALA A 43 -7.07 4.70 3.45
N THR A 44 -7.63 3.49 3.54
CA THR A 44 -9.07 3.27 3.28
C THR A 44 -9.93 3.90 4.37
N GLY A 45 -11.18 4.25 4.05
CA GLY A 45 -12.05 5.14 4.83
C GLY A 45 -11.95 4.99 6.35
N THR A 46 -12.46 3.90 6.90
CA THR A 46 -12.50 3.65 8.36
C THR A 46 -11.10 3.57 8.97
N THR A 47 -10.14 2.96 8.26
CA THR A 47 -8.75 2.85 8.73
C THR A 47 -8.14 4.24 8.90
N GLY A 48 -8.28 5.10 7.89
CA GLY A 48 -7.70 6.45 7.92
C GLY A 48 -8.34 7.36 8.96
N GLN A 49 -9.65 7.26 9.18
CA GLN A 49 -10.34 7.97 10.27
C GLN A 49 -9.75 7.60 11.62
N ILE A 50 -9.64 6.29 11.91
CA ILE A 50 -9.08 5.79 13.18
C ILE A 50 -7.63 6.27 13.37
N ILE A 51 -6.81 6.26 12.31
CA ILE A 51 -5.42 6.73 12.39
C ILE A 51 -5.38 8.22 12.74
N ALA A 52 -6.11 9.05 12.00
CA ALA A 52 -6.12 10.50 12.21
C ALA A 52 -6.58 10.84 13.64
N GLU A 53 -7.68 10.24 14.10
CA GLU A 53 -8.24 10.46 15.43
C GLU A 53 -7.28 10.05 16.56
N LYS A 54 -6.59 8.91 16.43
CA LYS A 54 -5.77 8.35 17.51
C LYS A 54 -4.32 8.81 17.54
N THR A 55 -3.81 9.36 16.43
CA THR A 55 -2.38 9.67 16.29
C THR A 55 -2.12 11.13 15.94
N GLY A 56 -3.14 11.85 15.42
CA GLY A 56 -2.98 13.19 14.86
C GLY A 56 -2.16 13.23 13.57
N LEU A 57 -1.82 12.08 12.97
CA LEU A 57 -1.10 12.05 11.70
C LEU A 57 -2.01 12.52 10.55
N PRO A 58 -1.52 13.35 9.61
CA PRO A 58 -2.28 13.71 8.43
C PRO A 58 -2.38 12.50 7.49
N VAL A 59 -3.59 11.98 7.29
CA VAL A 59 -3.85 10.84 6.42
C VAL A 59 -4.89 11.21 5.37
N ARG A 60 -4.56 11.00 4.09
CA ARG A 60 -5.54 11.11 3.00
C ARG A 60 -6.39 9.84 2.97
N THR A 61 -7.70 10.01 3.10
CA THR A 61 -8.64 8.89 3.11
C THR A 61 -9.23 8.62 1.73
N PHE A 62 -9.32 7.33 1.39
CA PHE A 62 -10.07 6.80 0.27
C PHE A 62 -11.42 6.26 0.74
N LYS A 63 -12.21 5.67 -0.17
CA LYS A 63 -13.40 4.90 0.22
C LYS A 63 -12.99 3.70 1.09
N SER A 64 -13.96 3.07 1.76
CA SER A 64 -13.70 1.79 2.41
C SER A 64 -13.35 0.74 1.35
N GLY A 65 -12.54 -0.26 1.70
CA GLY A 65 -12.14 -1.35 0.80
C GLY A 65 -13.33 -1.97 0.04
N PRO A 66 -14.37 -2.46 0.75
CA PRO A 66 -15.57 -3.03 0.13
C PRO A 66 -16.34 -2.09 -0.81
N LEU A 67 -16.15 -0.76 -0.70
CA LEU A 67 -16.81 0.25 -1.53
C LEU A 67 -15.87 0.81 -2.61
N GLY A 68 -14.81 0.07 -2.97
CA GLY A 68 -13.87 0.42 -4.04
C GLY A 68 -12.59 1.14 -3.58
N GLY A 69 -12.36 1.25 -2.26
CA GLY A 69 -11.13 1.85 -1.72
C GLY A 69 -9.86 1.12 -2.17
N ASP A 70 -9.91 -0.21 -2.28
CA ASP A 70 -8.77 -1.02 -2.71
C ASP A 70 -8.43 -0.76 -4.18
N GLN A 71 -9.45 -0.52 -5.01
CA GLN A 71 -9.29 -0.15 -6.42
C GLN A 71 -8.72 1.26 -6.56
N GLN A 72 -9.10 2.21 -5.68
CA GLN A 72 -8.50 3.54 -5.65
C GLN A 72 -7.00 3.47 -5.31
N ILE A 73 -6.60 2.63 -4.35
CA ILE A 73 -5.18 2.40 -4.04
C ILE A 73 -4.48 1.75 -5.23
N GLY A 74 -5.08 0.73 -5.83
CA GLY A 74 -4.53 0.07 -7.03
C GLY A 74 -4.30 1.04 -8.19
N ALA A 75 -5.24 1.96 -8.45
CA ALA A 75 -5.08 3.01 -9.45
C ALA A 75 -3.89 3.93 -9.11
N LYS A 76 -3.75 4.32 -7.84
CA LYS A 76 -2.63 5.16 -7.40
C LYS A 76 -1.28 4.46 -7.47
N ILE A 77 -1.22 3.14 -7.32
CA ILE A 77 0.01 2.36 -7.58
C ILE A 77 0.42 2.48 -9.05
N ILE A 78 -0.53 2.34 -9.99
CA ILE A 78 -0.28 2.45 -11.44
C ILE A 78 0.26 3.84 -11.80
N GLU A 79 -0.31 4.87 -11.19
CA GLU A 79 0.05 6.28 -11.39
C GLU A 79 1.36 6.70 -10.70
N GLY A 80 2.04 5.80 -9.96
CA GLY A 80 3.25 6.16 -9.20
C GLY A 80 2.97 7.01 -7.95
N GLU A 81 1.72 7.01 -7.47
CA GLU A 81 1.24 7.79 -6.32
C GLU A 81 1.13 6.98 -5.02
N ILE A 82 1.52 5.71 -5.04
CA ILE A 82 1.78 4.88 -3.86
C ILE A 82 3.13 4.19 -4.07
N ASP A 83 4.03 4.39 -3.09
CA ASP A 83 5.40 3.89 -3.10
C ASP A 83 5.57 2.67 -2.20
N PHE A 84 4.71 2.53 -1.18
CA PHE A 84 4.82 1.51 -0.15
C PHE A 84 3.43 1.15 0.37
N MET A 85 3.19 -0.12 0.70
CA MET A 85 1.90 -0.56 1.22
C MET A 85 2.05 -1.44 2.46
N ILE A 86 1.30 -1.10 3.50
CA ILE A 86 1.08 -1.96 4.66
C ILE A 86 -0.37 -2.40 4.61
N PHE A 87 -0.58 -3.70 4.44
CA PHE A 87 -1.91 -4.30 4.37
C PHE A 87 -2.05 -5.45 5.34
N PHE A 88 -2.53 -5.17 6.56
CA PHE A 88 -2.83 -6.23 7.53
C PHE A 88 -4.20 -6.84 7.24
N TRP A 89 -4.20 -7.91 6.47
CA TRP A 89 -5.39 -8.67 6.13
C TRP A 89 -5.64 -9.81 7.15
N ASP A 90 -6.89 -10.21 7.28
CA ASP A 90 -7.33 -11.33 8.12
C ASP A 90 -7.24 -12.65 7.33
N PRO A 91 -6.42 -13.62 7.78
CA PRO A 91 -6.26 -14.88 7.08
C PRO A 91 -7.35 -15.94 7.37
N LEU A 92 -8.23 -15.70 8.34
CA LEU A 92 -9.24 -16.67 8.79
C LEU A 92 -10.66 -16.29 8.37
N GLU A 93 -10.93 -15.00 8.19
CA GLU A 93 -12.25 -14.53 7.76
C GLU A 93 -12.28 -14.19 6.26
N ALA A 94 -13.14 -14.90 5.52
CA ALA A 94 -13.44 -14.58 4.13
C ALA A 94 -14.04 -13.17 4.04
N GLN A 95 -13.46 -12.32 3.19
CA GLN A 95 -14.01 -11.00 2.96
C GLN A 95 -14.90 -10.97 1.72
N PRO A 96 -16.03 -10.23 1.73
CA PRO A 96 -16.85 -10.02 0.53
C PRO A 96 -16.09 -9.42 -0.65
N HIS A 97 -14.96 -8.76 -0.36
CA HIS A 97 -14.07 -8.09 -1.31
C HIS A 97 -12.72 -8.82 -1.48
N ASP A 98 -12.63 -10.12 -1.15
CA ASP A 98 -11.42 -10.94 -1.39
C ASP A 98 -10.88 -10.85 -2.84
N PRO A 99 -11.72 -10.79 -3.90
CA PRO A 99 -11.23 -10.56 -5.26
C PRO A 99 -10.45 -9.25 -5.41
N ASP A 100 -10.89 -8.19 -4.71
CA ASP A 100 -10.27 -6.87 -4.76
C ASP A 100 -8.92 -6.87 -4.01
N VAL A 101 -8.83 -7.59 -2.88
CA VAL A 101 -7.56 -7.82 -2.16
C VAL A 101 -6.54 -8.49 -3.08
N LYS A 102 -6.93 -9.57 -3.76
CA LYS A 102 -6.05 -10.28 -4.71
C LYS A 102 -5.65 -9.39 -5.87
N ALA A 103 -6.58 -8.60 -6.40
CA ALA A 103 -6.31 -7.66 -7.49
C ALA A 103 -5.30 -6.59 -7.07
N LEU A 104 -5.44 -6.03 -5.86
CA LEU A 104 -4.53 -5.03 -5.31
C LEU A 104 -3.12 -5.60 -5.10
N LEU A 105 -3.00 -6.78 -4.48
CA LEU A 105 -1.71 -7.45 -4.29
C LEU A 105 -1.02 -7.76 -5.62
N ARG A 106 -1.79 -8.23 -6.61
CA ARG A 106 -1.27 -8.48 -7.97
C ARG A 106 -0.75 -7.19 -8.62
N ILE A 107 -1.45 -6.07 -8.45
CA ILE A 107 -1.00 -4.77 -8.97
C ILE A 107 0.29 -4.33 -8.28
N ALA A 108 0.38 -4.43 -6.96
CA ALA A 108 1.58 -4.06 -6.24
C ALA A 108 2.81 -4.89 -6.67
N VAL A 109 2.66 -6.19 -6.92
CA VAL A 109 3.71 -7.04 -7.51
C VAL A 109 4.07 -6.60 -8.94
N LEU A 110 3.08 -6.26 -9.77
CA LEU A 110 3.31 -5.82 -11.14
C LEU A 110 4.17 -4.55 -11.24
N TYR A 111 3.99 -3.64 -10.29
CA TYR A 111 4.70 -2.34 -10.22
C TYR A 111 5.82 -2.30 -9.17
N ASP A 112 6.27 -3.47 -8.70
CA ASP A 112 7.40 -3.62 -7.76
C ASP A 112 7.29 -2.72 -6.51
N VAL A 113 6.07 -2.58 -5.97
CA VAL A 113 5.82 -1.84 -4.72
C VAL A 113 6.18 -2.74 -3.53
N PRO A 114 7.02 -2.29 -2.58
CA PRO A 114 7.21 -2.99 -1.31
C PRO A 114 5.89 -3.13 -0.54
N ILE A 115 5.57 -4.36 -0.12
CA ILE A 115 4.34 -4.67 0.62
C ILE A 115 4.67 -5.39 1.93
N ALA A 116 4.08 -4.92 3.02
CA ALA A 116 4.00 -5.65 4.27
C ALA A 116 2.59 -6.15 4.52
N MET A 117 2.41 -7.47 4.59
CA MET A 117 1.10 -8.09 4.82
C MET A 117 0.86 -8.56 6.25
N ASN A 118 1.86 -8.42 7.11
CA ASN A 118 1.82 -8.77 8.51
C ASN A 118 2.80 -7.88 9.29
N TYR A 119 2.71 -7.96 10.63
CA TYR A 119 3.48 -7.13 11.54
C TYR A 119 4.99 -7.30 11.36
N ALA A 120 5.48 -8.54 11.33
CA ALA A 120 6.90 -8.82 11.21
C ALA A 120 7.48 -8.27 9.89
N THR A 121 6.80 -8.49 8.76
CA THR A 121 7.24 -7.90 7.49
C THR A 121 7.25 -6.38 7.57
N ALA A 122 6.24 -5.75 8.18
CA ALA A 122 6.20 -4.30 8.33
C ALA A 122 7.40 -3.77 9.10
N ASP A 123 7.79 -4.40 10.20
CA ASP A 123 8.99 -4.03 10.97
C ASP A 123 10.26 -4.14 10.12
N PHE A 124 10.46 -5.27 9.45
CA PHE A 124 11.65 -5.48 8.62
C PHE A 124 11.73 -4.50 7.45
N VAL A 125 10.64 -4.30 6.71
CA VAL A 125 10.69 -3.46 5.51
C VAL A 125 10.68 -1.98 5.83
N PHE A 126 10.03 -1.56 6.93
CA PHE A 126 9.98 -0.16 7.33
C PHE A 126 11.24 0.30 8.08
N SER A 127 11.94 -0.62 8.76
CA SER A 127 13.24 -0.33 9.39
C SER A 127 14.42 -0.28 8.39
N SER A 128 14.18 -0.63 7.13
CA SER A 128 15.20 -0.57 6.08
C SER A 128 15.72 0.85 5.89
N ASP A 129 17.04 1.00 5.78
CA ASP A 129 17.71 2.24 5.39
C ASP A 129 17.17 2.85 4.09
N LEU A 130 16.56 2.03 3.22
CA LEU A 130 15.95 2.46 1.97
C LEU A 130 14.73 3.36 2.18
N MET A 131 14.07 3.31 3.34
CA MET A 131 12.98 4.23 3.66
C MET A 131 13.43 5.69 3.71
N ASN A 132 14.70 5.93 4.05
CA ASN A 132 15.30 7.26 4.17
C ASN A 132 16.14 7.67 2.95
N LYS A 133 16.07 6.91 1.85
CA LYS A 133 16.84 7.15 0.62
C LYS A 133 15.91 7.14 -0.60
N PRO A 134 16.30 7.77 -1.72
CA PRO A 134 15.67 7.51 -3.01
C PRO A 134 15.86 6.04 -3.40
N TYR A 135 14.89 5.45 -4.06
CA TYR A 135 14.96 4.07 -4.55
C TYR A 135 14.31 3.96 -5.94
N ASP A 136 15.02 3.33 -6.88
CA ASP A 136 14.52 3.09 -8.22
C ASP A 136 13.95 1.66 -8.30
N ARG A 137 12.63 1.56 -8.46
CA ARG A 137 11.92 0.26 -8.58
C ARG A 137 12.25 -0.45 -9.88
N LEU A 138 12.33 -1.78 -9.84
CA LEU A 138 12.55 -2.61 -11.02
C LEU A 138 11.20 -2.98 -11.65
N VAL A 139 10.56 -2.01 -12.29
CA VAL A 139 9.29 -2.24 -12.99
C VAL A 139 9.56 -2.92 -14.34
N ILE A 140 9.07 -4.15 -14.49
CA ILE A 140 9.23 -4.96 -15.70
C ILE A 140 8.15 -4.58 -16.72
N ASP A 141 8.56 -4.23 -17.94
CA ASP A 141 7.65 -4.02 -19.06
C ASP A 141 7.12 -5.35 -19.60
N TYR A 142 5.90 -5.71 -19.19
CA TYR A 142 5.20 -6.92 -19.64
C TYR A 142 4.46 -6.74 -20.98
N THR A 143 4.42 -5.56 -21.58
CA THR A 143 3.69 -5.32 -22.85
C THR A 143 4.18 -6.22 -23.97
N LYS A 144 5.48 -6.57 -23.96
CA LYS A 144 6.08 -7.50 -24.93
C LYS A 144 5.50 -8.91 -24.85
N ARG A 145 5.07 -9.38 -23.68
CA ARG A 145 4.40 -10.69 -23.50
C ARG A 145 2.92 -10.65 -23.90
N LEU A 146 2.33 -9.46 -23.87
CA LEU A 146 0.92 -9.23 -24.23
C LEU A 146 0.70 -9.04 -25.74
N LYS A 147 1.78 -8.90 -26.54
CA LYS A 147 1.72 -8.94 -28.01
C LYS A 147 1.35 -10.36 -28.50
N ARG A 148 0.12 -10.78 -28.23
CA ARG A 148 -0.55 -11.81 -29.02
C ARG A 148 -1.10 -11.10 -30.25
N HIS A 149 -0.77 -11.61 -31.44
CA HIS A 149 -1.47 -11.21 -32.65
C HIS A 149 -2.93 -11.58 -32.46
N ILE A 150 -3.77 -10.59 -32.18
CA ILE A 150 -5.21 -10.73 -32.33
C ILE A 150 -5.44 -10.47 -33.82
N GLU A 151 -5.50 -11.54 -34.60
CA GLU A 151 -6.12 -11.47 -35.92
C GLU A 151 -7.61 -11.19 -35.67
N LEU A 152 -8.06 -10.00 -36.10
CA LEU A 152 -9.47 -9.60 -36.07
C LEU A 152 -10.19 -10.15 -37.31
#